data_AF-A0A2V7VA16-F1
#
_entry.id   AF-A0A2V7VA16-F1
#
_cell.length_a   1.000
_cell.length_b   1.000
_cell.length_c   1.000
_cell.angle_alpha   90.00
_cell.angle_beta   90.00
_cell.angle_gamma   90.00
#
_symmetry.space_group_name_H-M   'P 1'
#
loop_
_entity.id
_entity.type
_entity.pdbx_description
1 polymer ?
#
loop_
_entity_poly.entity_id
_entity_poly.type
_entity_poly.pdbx_seq_one_letter_code
_entity_poly.pdbx_strand_id
1 'polypeptide(L)'
;MHDLLSGGSWNQRMTIESQGRTTTGDTVHCNAISPGFFTTLGASIVAGRDFSDRDATDVLDGPRIGGFRSAIVNEKFVTRYLPGRNPLGARLGLGINADTKAVIE
;
A
#
# COMPACT_ATOMS: atom_id res chain seq x y z
N MET A 1 9.60 -6.35 -22.27
CA MET A 1 8.20 -6.06 -21.91
C MET A 1 8.16 -6.12 -20.39
N HIS A 2 8.04 -4.99 -19.71
CA HIS A 2 7.98 -4.96 -18.25
C HIS A 2 6.54 -5.27 -17.82
N ASP A 3 6.34 -6.33 -17.05
CA ASP A 3 5.03 -6.64 -16.48
C ASP A 3 4.68 -5.58 -15.43
N LEU A 4 3.54 -4.92 -15.66
CA LEU A 4 3.03 -3.84 -14.81
C LEU A 4 2.38 -4.37 -13.51
N LEU A 5 1.98 -5.65 -13.53
CA LEU A 5 1.38 -6.39 -12.42
C LEU A 5 2.28 -7.56 -12.03
N SER A 6 3.47 -7.27 -11.52
CA SER A 6 4.50 -8.28 -11.27
C SER A 6 4.29 -9.11 -10.00
N GLY A 7 3.43 -8.67 -9.06
CA GLY A 7 3.24 -9.35 -7.77
C GLY A 7 1.80 -9.80 -7.46
N GLY A 8 0.86 -9.65 -8.39
CA GLY A 8 -0.54 -10.06 -8.23
C GLY A 8 -1.43 -9.07 -7.47
N SER A 9 -2.70 -9.46 -7.27
CA SER A 9 -3.70 -8.69 -6.53
C SER A 9 -4.35 -9.54 -5.44
N TRP A 10 -4.66 -8.93 -4.30
CA TRP A 10 -5.32 -9.62 -3.19
C TRP A 10 -6.21 -8.67 -2.40
N ASN A 11 -7.10 -9.25 -1.60
CA ASN A 11 -7.97 -8.53 -0.69
C ASN A 11 -7.55 -8.82 0.75
N GLN A 12 -7.45 -7.78 1.56
CA GLN A 12 -7.09 -7.94 2.97
C GLN A 12 -7.69 -6.85 3.82
N ARG A 13 -7.93 -7.15 5.09
CA ARG A 13 -8.11 -6.08 6.08
C ARG A 13 -6.74 -5.57 6.52
N MET A 14 -6.68 -4.32 6.94
CA MET A 14 -5.42 -3.71 7.33
C MET A 14 -5.55 -2.88 8.59
N THR A 15 -4.42 -2.76 9.26
CA THR A 15 -4.15 -1.83 10.35
C THR A 15 -3.60 -0.55 9.76
N ILE A 16 -4.00 0.60 10.30
CA ILE A 16 -3.58 1.93 9.87
C ILE A 16 -3.15 2.71 11.10
N GLU A 17 -1.93 3.22 11.09
CA GLU A 17 -1.33 4.02 12.15
C GLU A 17 -0.88 5.38 11.61
N SER A 18 -1.48 6.46 12.09
CA SER A 18 -1.05 7.84 11.76
C SER A 18 -0.86 8.68 13.03
N GLN A 19 -1.94 8.93 13.76
CA GLN A 19 -1.95 9.56 15.10
C GLN A 19 -2.62 8.66 16.15
N GLY A 20 -3.01 7.46 15.72
CA GLY A 20 -3.70 6.45 16.48
C GLY A 20 -3.85 5.21 15.61
N ARG A 21 -4.07 4.07 16.24
CA ARG A 21 -4.24 2.78 15.55
C ARG A 21 -5.71 2.56 15.24
N THR A 22 -6.02 2.33 13.97
CA THR A 22 -7.35 1.92 13.51
C THR A 22 -7.22 0.71 12.59
N THR A 23 -8.35 0.04 12.34
CA THR A 23 -8.43 -1.10 11.42
C THR A 23 -9.53 -0.88 10.40
N THR A 24 -9.39 -1.49 9.23
CA THR A 24 -10.45 -1.45 8.23
C THR A 24 -11.58 -2.41 8.61
N GLY A 25 -12.83 -1.94 8.54
CA GLY A 25 -14.01 -2.80 8.71
C GLY A 25 -14.18 -3.79 7.56
N ASP A 26 -13.93 -3.32 6.34
CA ASP A 26 -14.02 -4.10 5.10
C ASP A 26 -12.62 -4.49 4.59
N THR A 27 -12.56 -5.42 3.63
CA THR A 27 -11.33 -5.70 2.89
C THR A 27 -11.00 -4.57 1.93
N VAL A 28 -9.71 -4.27 1.83
CA VAL A 28 -9.14 -3.33 0.87
C VAL A 28 -8.50 -4.13 -0.25
N HIS A 29 -8.69 -3.68 -1.48
CA HIS A 29 -8.07 -4.26 -2.66
C HIS A 29 -6.63 -3.76 -2.78
N CYS A 30 -5.68 -4.68 -2.86
CA CYS A 30 -4.26 -4.40 -2.97
C CYS A 30 -3.73 -4.98 -4.27
N ASN A 31 -2.90 -4.21 -4.96
CA ASN A 31 -2.21 -4.62 -6.17
C ASN A 31 -0.71 -4.42 -5.96
N ALA A 32 0.09 -5.43 -6.22
CA ALA A 32 1.53 -5.27 -6.36
C ALA A 32 1.83 -4.87 -7.80
N ILE A 33 2.36 -3.65 -7.95
CA ILE A 33 2.62 -3.01 -9.23
C ILE A 33 4.11 -2.71 -9.38
N SER A 34 4.57 -2.65 -10.62
CA SER A 34 5.95 -2.28 -10.94
C SER A 34 6.09 -0.74 -11.04
N PRO A 35 7.31 -0.19 -10.86
CA PRO A 35 7.60 1.21 -11.17
C PRO A 35 7.09 1.61 -12.57
N GLY A 36 6.54 2.82 -12.69
CA GLY A 36 6.00 3.34 -13.95
C GLY A 36 4.57 2.90 -14.27
N PHE A 37 3.91 2.14 -13.38
CA PHE A 37 2.50 1.75 -13.52
C PHE A 37 1.57 2.94 -13.73
N PHE A 38 1.62 3.94 -12.85
CA PHE A 38 0.73 5.10 -12.94
C PHE A 38 1.00 5.95 -14.16
N THR A 39 2.28 6.17 -14.50
CA THR A 39 2.67 6.86 -15.74
C THR A 39 2.13 6.14 -16.98
N THR A 40 2.21 4.81 -17.01
CA THR A 40 1.69 4.03 -18.14
C THR A 40 0.18 4.15 -18.29
N LEU A 41 -0.55 4.27 -17.17
CA LEU A 41 -1.99 4.49 -17.18
C LEU A 41 -2.40 5.97 -17.37
N GLY A 42 -1.44 6.90 -17.44
CA GLY A 42 -1.72 8.34 -17.50
C GLY A 42 -2.29 8.91 -16.19
N ALA A 43 -2.13 8.21 -15.07
CA ALA A 43 -2.56 8.66 -13.75
C ALA A 43 -1.46 9.49 -13.08
N SER A 44 -1.86 10.54 -12.36
CA SER A 44 -0.93 11.42 -11.64
C SER A 44 -0.94 11.15 -10.14
N ILE A 45 0.25 11.16 -9.52
CA ILE A 45 0.39 11.10 -8.06
C ILE A 45 0.11 12.48 -7.48
N VAL A 46 -0.88 12.56 -6.57
CA VAL A 46 -1.31 13.84 -5.96
C VAL A 46 -0.36 14.29 -4.85
N ALA A 47 0.22 13.36 -4.10
CA ALA A 47 1.19 13.62 -3.04
C ALA A 47 2.19 12.46 -2.93
N GLY A 48 3.45 12.77 -2.60
CA GLY A 48 4.52 11.79 -2.51
C GLY A 48 5.19 11.52 -3.86
N ARG A 49 5.52 10.25 -4.13
CA ARG A 49 6.20 9.82 -5.36
C ARG A 49 5.69 8.46 -5.82
N ASP A 50 5.89 8.15 -7.09
CA ASP A 50 5.70 6.79 -7.61
C ASP A 50 6.78 5.83 -7.04
N PHE A 51 6.53 4.53 -7.17
CA PHE A 51 7.53 3.51 -6.92
C PHE A 51 8.70 3.65 -7.89
N SER A 52 9.88 3.29 -7.38
CA SER A 52 11.14 3.25 -8.12
C SER A 52 11.79 1.88 -7.95
N ASP A 53 12.86 1.62 -8.68
CA ASP A 53 13.62 0.37 -8.56
C ASP A 53 14.17 0.11 -7.15
N ARG A 54 14.27 1.15 -6.30
CA ARG A 54 14.66 1.02 -4.90
C ARG A 54 13.58 0.41 -4.01
N ASP A 55 12.33 0.49 -4.44
CA ASP A 55 11.16 -0.03 -3.74
C ASP A 55 10.77 -1.41 -4.24
N ALA A 56 11.31 -1.82 -5.40
CA ALA A 56 11.15 -3.14 -5.94
C ALA A 56 11.74 -4.17 -4.97
N THR A 57 10.90 -5.09 -4.53
CA THR A 57 11.33 -6.25 -3.73
C THR A 57 10.97 -7.50 -4.51
N ASP A 58 11.84 -8.52 -4.49
CA ASP A 58 11.52 -9.82 -5.04
C ASP A 58 10.40 -10.43 -4.19
N VAL A 59 9.15 -10.23 -4.61
CA VAL A 59 7.95 -10.77 -3.93
C VAL A 59 7.77 -12.26 -4.20
N LEU A 60 8.72 -12.91 -4.86
CA LEU A 60 8.55 -14.19 -5.54
C LEU A 60 8.81 -15.43 -4.68
N ASP A 61 9.48 -15.31 -3.52
CA ASP A 61 9.82 -16.47 -2.69
C ASP A 61 8.99 -16.57 -1.39
N GLY A 62 7.74 -17.00 -1.55
CA GLY A 62 6.90 -17.57 -0.49
C GLY A 62 5.75 -16.69 0.02
N PRO A 63 4.89 -17.22 0.92
CA PRO A 63 3.67 -16.55 1.42
C PRO A 63 3.96 -15.38 2.38
N ARG A 64 5.14 -14.78 2.29
CA ARG A 64 5.55 -13.66 3.11
C ARG A 64 5.23 -12.37 2.38
N ILE A 65 4.04 -11.85 2.65
CA ILE A 65 3.61 -10.48 2.34
C ILE A 65 4.40 -9.44 3.17
N GLY A 66 5.68 -9.72 3.50
CA GLY A 66 6.51 -8.99 4.45
C GLY A 66 7.65 -8.18 3.82
N GLY A 67 7.77 -8.17 2.49
CA GLY A 67 8.76 -7.38 1.76
C GLY A 67 8.32 -5.93 1.51
N PHE A 68 7.02 -5.66 1.48
CA PHE A 68 6.51 -4.33 1.18
C PHE A 68 6.92 -3.33 2.26
N ARG A 69 7.55 -2.25 1.82
CA ARG A 69 7.91 -1.12 2.70
C ARG A 69 7.14 0.14 2.37
N SER A 70 6.57 0.24 1.17
CA SER A 70 5.82 1.40 0.75
C SER A 70 4.52 1.04 0.05
N ALA A 71 3.54 1.94 0.17
CA ALA A 71 2.24 1.81 -0.45
C ALA A 71 1.78 3.13 -1.07
N ILE A 72 1.02 3.03 -2.16
CA ILE A 72 0.30 4.15 -2.75
C ILE A 72 -1.19 3.87 -2.58
N VAL A 73 -1.91 4.83 -2.03
CA VAL A 73 -3.35 4.73 -1.75
C VAL A 73 -4.12 5.75 -2.59
N ASN A 74 -5.37 5.45 -2.92
CA ASN A 74 -6.24 6.39 -3.64
C ASN A 74 -6.91 7.40 -2.69
N GLU A 75 -7.50 8.45 -3.25
CA GLU A 75 -8.19 9.49 -2.48
C GLU A 75 -9.33 8.94 -1.62
N LYS A 76 -10.09 7.95 -2.13
CA LYS A 76 -11.19 7.32 -1.39
C LYS A 76 -10.70 6.63 -0.12
N PHE A 77 -9.53 6.01 -0.15
CA PHE A 77 -8.89 5.41 1.01
C PHE A 77 -8.54 6.50 2.04
N VAL A 78 -7.94 7.61 1.60
CA VAL A 78 -7.58 8.74 2.46
C VAL A 78 -8.82 9.35 3.11
N THR A 79 -9.88 9.62 2.34
CA THR A 79 -11.13 10.17 2.90
C THR A 79 -11.75 9.26 3.95
N ARG A 80 -11.69 7.94 3.75
CA ARG A 80 -12.32 6.97 4.66
C ARG A 80 -11.52 6.72 5.94
N TYR A 81 -10.20 6.58 5.83
CA TYR A 81 -9.36 6.09 6.92
C TYR A 81 -8.36 7.12 7.47
N LEU A 82 -8.12 8.21 6.74
CA LEU A 82 -7.23 9.31 7.13
C LEU A 82 -7.93 10.68 6.95
N PRO A 83 -9.18 10.86 7.42
CA PRO A 83 -9.93 12.08 7.16
C PRO A 83 -9.23 13.30 7.76
N GLY A 84 -8.94 14.29 6.91
CA GLY A 84 -8.25 15.53 7.30
C GLY A 84 -6.78 15.33 7.68
N ARG A 85 -6.17 14.19 7.37
CA ARG A 85 -4.78 13.87 7.72
C ARG A 85 -3.92 13.74 6.47
N ASN A 86 -2.64 14.09 6.60
CA ASN A 86 -1.65 13.82 5.56
C ASN A 86 -1.41 12.31 5.47
N PRO A 87 -1.59 11.67 4.30
CA PRO A 87 -1.32 10.25 4.14
C PRO A 87 0.17 9.91 4.13
N LEU A 88 1.04 10.86 3.81
CA LEU A 88 2.49 10.65 3.86
C LEU A 88 2.95 10.47 5.31
N GLY A 89 3.68 9.39 5.59
CA GLY A 89 4.12 9.03 6.94
C GLY A 89 3.13 8.15 7.72
N ALA A 90 1.93 7.91 7.19
CA ALA A 90 1.01 6.95 7.78
C ALA A 90 1.51 5.52 7.52
N ARG A 91 1.41 4.66 8.53
CA ARG A 91 1.87 3.27 8.45
C ARG A 91 0.72 2.30 8.30
N LEU A 92 0.89 1.31 7.44
CA LEU A 92 -0.05 0.23 7.16
C LEU A 92 0.52 -1.10 7.66
N GLY A 93 -0.35 -1.92 8.24
CA GLY A 93 -0.06 -3.28 8.66
C GLY A 93 -1.04 -4.25 7.99
N LEU A 94 -0.52 -5.38 7.54
CA LEU A 94 -1.35 -6.37 6.85
C LEU A 94 -2.04 -7.26 7.88
N GLY A 95 -3.37 -7.23 7.91
CA GLY A 95 -4.19 -7.82 8.95
C GLY A 95 -4.68 -6.82 9.99
N ILE A 96 -5.50 -7.31 10.92
CA ILE A 96 -6.19 -6.52 11.95
C ILE A 96 -6.01 -7.08 13.36
N ASN A 97 -5.08 -8.01 13.54
CA ASN A 97 -4.80 -8.57 14.85
C ASN A 97 -4.18 -7.49 15.75
N ALA A 98 -4.32 -7.66 17.07
CA ALA A 98 -3.75 -6.71 18.02
C ALA A 98 -2.23 -6.60 17.89
N ASP A 99 -1.55 -7.67 17.49
CA ASP A 99 -0.11 -7.77 17.28
C ASP A 99 0.34 -7.44 15.84
N THR A 100 -0.58 -7.15 14.92
CA THR A 100 -0.23 -6.77 13.54
C THR A 100 0.64 -5.51 13.58
N LYS A 101 1.87 -5.59 13.05
CA LYS A 101 2.78 -4.45 12.98
C LYS A 101 2.48 -3.60 11.74
N ALA A 102 2.32 -2.29 11.92
CA ALA A 102 2.23 -1.34 10.81
C ALA A 102 3.64 -0.89 10.39
N VAL A 103 4.15 -1.47 9.31
CA VAL A 103 5.55 -1.31 8.86
C VAL A 103 5.68 -0.79 7.42
N ILE A 104 4.56 -0.65 6.72
CA ILE A 104 4.50 -0.16 5.33
C ILE A 104 4.16 1.34 5.38
N GLU A 105 4.90 2.20 4.70
CA GLU A 105 4.68 3.66 4.64
C GLU A 105 4.46 4.16 3.22
#